data_AF-A0A7W1KYJ2-F1
#
_entry.id   AF-A0A7W1KYJ2-F1
#
_cell.length_a   1.000
_cell.length_b   1.000
_cell.length_c   1.000
_cell.angle_alpha   90.00
_cell.angle_beta   90.00
_cell.angle_gamma   90.00
#
_symmetry.space_group_name_H-M   'P 1'
#
loop_
_entity.id
_entity.type
_entity.pdbx_description
1 polymer ?
#
loop_
_entity_poly.entity_id
_entity_poly.type
_entity_poly.pdbx_seq_one_letter_code
_entity_poly.pdbx_strand_id
1 'polypeptide(L)' 'MKSLIDILTWVIGLAATAYAIWEYYKFATFSDLQGGHTHLWRAIGATVVAFICALIFFVRRVNKEEEIHITQ' A
#
# COMPACT_ATOMS: atom_id res chain seq x y z
N MET A 1 -12.13 -17.06 10.46
CA MET A 1 -12.41 -16.47 9.13
C MET A 1 -11.57 -15.21 8.96
N LYS A 2 -10.92 -14.99 7.81
CA LYS A 2 -10.22 -13.72 7.56
C LYS A 2 -11.25 -12.60 7.53
N SER A 3 -10.99 -11.48 8.23
CA SER A 3 -11.92 -10.34 8.22
C SER A 3 -12.02 -9.78 6.80
N LEU A 4 -13.21 -9.33 6.39
CA LEU A 4 -13.40 -8.64 5.11
C LEU A 4 -12.40 -7.48 4.94
N ILE A 5 -12.11 -6.77 6.04
CA ILE A 5 -11.12 -5.71 6.07
C ILE A 5 -9.72 -6.24 5.76
N ASP A 6 -9.34 -7.39 6.33
CA ASP A 6 -8.01 -7.99 6.07
C ASP A 6 -7.87 -8.33 4.57
N ILE A 7 -8.93 -8.86 3.95
CA ILE A 7 -8.95 -9.17 2.50
C ILE A 7 -8.82 -7.89 1.67
N LEU A 8 -9.63 -6.87 1.97
CA LEU A 8 -9.60 -5.59 1.26
C LEU A 8 -8.24 -4.90 1.38
N THR A 9 -7.65 -4.91 2.57
CA THR A 9 -6.34 -4.29 2.84
C THR A 9 -5.25 -4.96 2.00
N TRP A 10 -5.30 -6.28 1.85
CA TRP A 10 -4.40 -7.02 0.98
C TRP A 10 -4.61 -6.70 -0.51
N VAL A 11 -5.85 -6.74 -0.98
CA VAL A 11 -6.17 -6.49 -2.40
C VAL A 11 -5.77 -5.06 -2.79
N ILE A 12 -6.14 -4.07 -1.99
CA ILE A 12 -5.83 -2.66 -2.24
C ILE A 12 -4.33 -2.41 -2.12
N GLY A 13 -3.66 -2.96 -1.10
CA GLY A 13 -2.22 -2.81 -0.91
C GLY A 13 -1.40 -3.37 -2.07
N LEU A 14 -1.76 -4.56 -2.58
CA LEU A 14 -1.10 -5.16 -3.74
C LEU A 14 -1.37 -4.39 -5.03
N ALA A 15 -2.62 -3.95 -5.26
CA ALA A 15 -2.97 -3.15 -6.42
C ALA A 15 -2.24 -1.80 -6.43
N ALA A 16 -2.18 -1.12 -5.26
CA ALA A 16 -1.46 0.13 -5.10
C ALA A 16 0.05 -0.05 -5.35
N THR A 17 0.63 -1.15 -4.86
CA THR A 17 2.04 -1.47 -5.09
C THR A 17 2.33 -1.71 -6.58
N ALA A 18 1.51 -2.50 -7.27
CA ALA A 18 1.65 -2.74 -8.70
C ALA A 18 1.53 -1.45 -9.51
N TYR A 19 0.57 -0.59 -9.17
CA TYR A 19 0.39 0.71 -9.81
C TYR A 19 1.57 1.66 -9.54
N ALA A 20 2.12 1.67 -8.33
CA ALA A 20 3.31 2.46 -7.99
C ALA A 20 4.53 2.05 -8.84
N ILE A 21 4.77 0.74 -8.97
CA ILE A 21 5.85 0.20 -9.82
C ILE A 21 5.64 0.62 -11.27
N TRP A 22 4.42 0.52 -11.79
CA TRP A 22 4.11 0.88 -13.16
C TRP A 22 4.32 2.38 -13.46
N GLU A 23 3.84 3.25 -12.58
CA GLU A 23 4.05 4.70 -12.74
C GLU A 23 5.52 5.09 -12.56
N TYR A 24 6.25 4.44 -11.64
CA TYR A 24 7.69 4.64 -11.50
C TYR A 24 8.45 4.20 -12.75
N TYR A 25 8.08 3.06 -13.35
CA TYR A 25 8.67 2.61 -14.61
C TYR A 25 8.44 3.63 -15.73
N LYS A 26 7.22 4.16 -15.86
CA LYS A 26 6.93 5.23 -16.84
C LYS A 26 7.77 6.47 -16.58
N PHE A 27 7.92 6.87 -15.32
CA PHE A 27 8.79 7.99 -14.96
C PHE A 27 10.25 7.73 -15.34
N ALA A 28 10.79 6.57 -14.99
CA ALA A 28 12.19 6.21 -15.23
C ALA A 28 12.52 6.03 -16.72
N THR A 29 11.53 5.65 -17.53
CA THR A 29 11.68 5.47 -18.98
C THR A 29 11.27 6.70 -19.79
N PHE A 30 10.73 7.74 -19.15
CA PHE A 30 10.36 8.98 -19.82
C PHE A 30 11.61 9.80 -20.16
N SER A 31 11.80 10.09 -21.44
CA SER A 31 12.97 10.83 -21.95
C SER A 31 12.87 12.35 -21.81
N ASP A 32 11.69 12.87 -21.45
CA ASP A 32 11.41 14.31 -21.45
C ASP A 32 11.43 14.90 -20.03
N LEU A 33 12.35 15.85 -19.78
CA LEU A 33 12.66 16.42 -18.46
C LEU A 33 11.46 17.12 -17.80
N GLN A 34 10.49 17.61 -18.56
CA GLN A 34 9.31 18.31 -18.01
C GLN A 34 8.08 17.42 -17.82
N GLY A 35 7.94 16.33 -18.58
CA GLY A 35 6.72 15.50 -18.60
C GLY A 35 6.68 14.40 -17.53
N GLY A 36 7.84 13.96 -17.02
CA GLY A 36 7.93 12.81 -16.12
C GLY A 36 7.39 13.05 -14.69
N HIS A 37 7.40 14.29 -14.20
CA HIS A 37 7.11 14.57 -12.79
C HIS A 37 5.71 14.14 -12.33
N THR A 38 4.71 14.15 -13.22
CA THR A 38 3.37 13.68 -12.88
C THR A 38 3.35 12.17 -12.59
N HIS A 39 4.12 11.37 -13.32
CA HIS A 39 4.26 9.94 -13.06
C HIS A 39 4.93 9.66 -11.71
N LEU A 40 5.96 10.45 -11.37
CA LEU A 40 6.61 10.36 -10.07
C LEU A 40 5.64 10.66 -8.92
N TRP A 41 4.86 11.74 -9.01
CA TRP A 41 3.86 12.08 -7.99
C TRP A 41 2.78 11.02 -7.84
N ARG A 42 2.34 10.40 -8.94
CA ARG A 42 1.39 9.27 -8.92
C ARG A 42 2.01 8.04 -8.24
N ALA A 43 3.27 7.72 -8.54
CA ALA A 43 3.99 6.62 -7.92
C ALA A 43 4.16 6.83 -6.40
N ILE A 44 4.51 8.04 -5.98
CA ILE A 44 4.60 8.41 -4.56
C ILE A 44 3.25 8.25 -3.88
N GLY A 45 2.17 8.81 -4.46
CA GLY A 45 0.83 8.70 -3.90
C GLY A 45 0.38 7.23 -3.73
N ALA A 46 0.62 6.40 -4.73
CA ALA A 46 0.31 4.98 -4.68
C ALA A 46 1.15 4.22 -3.64
N THR A 47 2.42 4.59 -3.49
CA THR A 47 3.31 4.04 -2.45
C THR A 47 2.77 4.36 -1.05
N VAL A 48 2.34 5.60 -0.80
CA VAL A 48 1.73 6.00 0.48
C VAL A 48 0.48 5.16 0.78
N VAL A 49 -0.38 4.92 -0.22
CA VAL A 49 -1.57 4.06 -0.05
C VAL A 49 -1.18 2.63 0.32
N ALA A 50 -0.15 2.06 -0.33
CA ALA A 50 0.35 0.73 0.01
C ALA A 50 0.88 0.66 1.45
N PHE A 51 1.61 1.69 1.91
CA PHE A 51 2.07 1.79 3.30
C PHE A 51 0.92 1.89 4.30
N ILE A 52 -0.11 2.69 4.01
CA ILE A 52 -1.30 2.77 4.87
C ILE A 52 -1.97 1.40 4.99
N CYS A 53 -2.11 0.66 3.88
CA CYS A 53 -2.64 -0.70 3.91
C CYS A 53 -1.78 -1.63 4.79
N ALA A 54 -0.45 -1.59 4.62
CA ALA A 54 0.46 -2.37 5.46
C ALA A 54 0.30 -2.03 6.96
N LEU A 55 0.25 -0.75 7.31
CA LEU A 55 0.04 -0.30 8.69
C LEU A 55 -1.29 -0.79 9.27
N ILE A 56 -2.39 -0.65 8.53
CA ILE A 56 -3.71 -1.15 8.95
C ILE A 56 -3.64 -2.66 9.22
N PHE A 57 -2.98 -3.41 8.35
CA PHE A 57 -2.82 -4.86 8.52
C PHE A 57 -2.00 -5.19 9.79
N PHE A 58 -0.87 -4.53 10.01
CA PHE A 58 -0.02 -4.78 11.18
C PHE A 58 -0.71 -4.39 12.49
N VAL A 59 -1.30 -3.19 12.58
CA VAL A 59 -1.99 -2.72 13.80
C VAL A 59 -3.14 -3.65 14.17
N ARG A 60 -3.96 -4.05 13.19
CA ARG A 60 -5.06 -5.00 13.44
C ARG A 60 -4.57 -6.37 13.88
N ARG A 61 -3.38 -6.79 13.44
CA ARG A 61 -2.78 -8.06 13.86
C ARG A 61 -2.26 -7.98 15.29
N VAL A 62 -1.54 -6.91 15.63
CA VAL A 62 -1.02 -6.69 16.98
C VAL A 62 -2.15 -6.55 18.01
N ASN A 63 -3.20 -5.78 17.71
CA ASN A 63 -4.35 -5.65 18.62
C ASN A 63 -5.05 -6.99 18.90
N LYS A 64 -5.14 -7.88 17.89
CA LYS A 64 -5.71 -9.22 18.09
C LYS A 64 -4.83 -10.10 18.97
N GLU A 65 -3.52 -9.88 18.96
CA GLU A 65 -2.59 -10.60 19.84
C GLU A 65 -2.71 -10.09 21.29
N GLU A 66 -2.88 -8.79 21.51
CA GLU A 66 -3.11 -8.23 22.86
C GLU A 66 -4.41 -8.71 23.52
N GLU A 67 -5.52 -8.83 22.77
CA GLU A 67 -6.81 -9.26 23.34
C GLU A 67 -6.78 -10.69 23.91
N ILE A 68 -5.89 -11.56 23.39
CA ILE A 68 -5.74 -12.93 23.88
C ILE A 68 -5.15 -12.94 25.30
N HIS A 69 -4.35 -11.91 25.65
CA HIS A 69 -3.64 -11.86 26.92
C HIS A 69 -4.50 -11.28 28.07
N ILE A 70 -5.56 -10.52 27.77
CA ILE A 70 -6.48 -9.96 28.78
C ILE A 70 -7.57 -10.97 29.18
N THR A 71 -7.85 -11.97 28.34
CA THR A 71 -8.95 -12.93 28.55
C THR A 71 -8.50 -14.31 29.06
N GLN A 72 -7.19 -14.51 29.26
CA GLN A 72 -6.59 -15.69 29.87
C GLN A 72 -6.45 -15.52 31.39
#